data_AF-A0AA96G9W3-F1
#
_entry.id   AF-A0AA96G9W3-F1
#
_cell.length_a   1.000
_cell.length_b   1.000
_cell.length_c   1.000
_cell.angle_alpha   90.00
_cell.angle_beta   90.00
_cell.angle_gamma   90.00
#
_symmetry.space_group_name_H-M   'P 1'
#
loop_
_entity.id
_entity.type
_entity.pdbx_description
1 polymer ?
#
loop_
_entity_poly.entity_id
_entity_poly.type
_entity_poly.pdbx_seq_one_letter_code
_entity_poly.pdbx_strand_id
1 'polypeptide(L)'
;MAHGFTSIIFITITTITMMTGCGSGPPAQLVEKYGPPAQLVKQHDHVALAKWYEQEAAALRQRAEELRAMVGEVGDYDSKEFHEDKLTIIMHGKDLADDYSDAADTAEKLAQIHRDLQATK
;
A
#
# COMPACT_ATOMS: atom_id res chain seq x y z
N MET A 1 6.80 -24.81 44.85
CA MET A 1 5.32 -24.74 44.84
C MET A 1 4.95 -23.40 44.26
N ALA A 2 4.64 -23.39 42.96
CA ALA A 2 3.29 -23.22 42.39
C ALA A 2 2.96 -21.72 42.19
N HIS A 3 3.05 -21.21 40.95
CA HIS A 3 1.91 -20.94 40.04
C HIS A 3 0.90 -19.96 40.66
N GLY A 4 0.55 -18.81 40.07
CA GLY A 4 0.86 -18.25 38.77
C GLY A 4 -0.03 -17.02 38.54
N PHE A 5 0.30 -16.22 37.53
CA PHE A 5 -0.69 -15.43 36.82
C PHE A 5 -0.30 -15.38 35.35
N THR A 6 -1.16 -16.01 34.58
CA THR A 6 -1.17 -16.12 33.15
C THR A 6 -1.59 -14.77 32.55
N SER A 7 -0.92 -14.41 31.46
CA SER A 7 -1.54 -13.80 30.27
C SER A 7 -1.72 -12.27 30.22
N ILE A 8 -1.58 -11.76 28.99
CA ILE A 8 -1.98 -10.44 28.47
C ILE A 8 -0.99 -9.35 28.97
N ILE A 9 -0.04 -8.78 28.22
CA ILE A 9 -0.08 -8.23 26.86
C ILE A 9 1.38 -8.04 26.38
N PHE A 10 1.81 -8.78 25.36
CA PHE A 10 2.96 -8.40 24.53
C PHE A 10 2.51 -7.27 23.59
N ILE A 11 2.48 -6.02 24.06
CA ILE A 11 2.51 -4.85 23.17
C ILE A 11 3.97 -4.63 22.88
N THR A 12 4.44 -5.30 21.83
CA THR A 12 5.67 -4.93 21.15
C THR A 12 5.48 -3.50 20.64
N ILE A 13 6.17 -2.57 21.29
CA ILE A 13 6.44 -1.24 20.80
C ILE A 13 7.28 -1.42 19.52
N THR A 14 6.61 -1.49 18.37
CA THR A 14 7.27 -1.39 17.07
C THR A 14 7.25 0.07 16.67
N THR A 15 8.38 0.73 16.96
CA THR A 15 8.88 1.99 16.42
C THR A 15 8.05 2.63 15.29
N ILE A 16 7.34 3.71 15.64
CA ILE A 16 6.90 4.73 14.68
C ILE A 16 8.17 5.49 14.26
N THR A 17 8.73 5.13 13.11
CA THR A 17 9.71 5.98 12.44
C THR A 17 8.95 7.14 11.79
N MET A 18 8.90 8.28 12.48
CA MET A 18 8.58 9.56 11.86
C MET A 18 9.67 9.89 10.84
N MET A 19 9.32 9.94 9.56
CA MET A 19 10.11 10.66 8.56
C MET A 19 9.33 11.87 8.09
N THR A 20 9.66 13.01 8.70
CA THR A 20 9.63 14.31 8.05
C THR A 20 10.54 14.27 6.82
N GLY A 21 10.00 14.62 5.65
CA GLY A 21 10.78 14.75 4.42
C GLY A 21 9.94 15.27 3.27
N CYS A 22 9.82 16.59 3.18
CA CYS A 22 9.33 17.29 1.99
C CYS A 22 10.15 16.88 0.76
N GLY A 23 9.49 16.41 -0.29
CA GLY A 23 10.13 15.97 -1.52
C GLY A 23 9.10 15.41 -2.49
N SER A 24 8.50 16.29 -3.29
CA SER A 24 7.62 15.99 -4.41
C SER A 24 8.31 15.09 -5.44
N GLY A 25 8.13 13.79 -5.29
CA GLY A 25 8.41 12.74 -6.25
C GLY A 25 7.49 11.55 -5.95
N PRO A 26 7.15 10.71 -6.94
CA PRO A 26 6.36 9.51 -6.68
C PRO A 26 7.07 8.68 -5.62
N PRO A 27 6.37 7.99 -4.70
CA PRO A 27 7.00 7.26 -3.62
C PRO A 27 7.76 6.04 -4.17
N ALA A 28 8.99 6.27 -4.66
CA ALA A 28 9.96 5.25 -5.02
C ALA A 28 10.29 4.33 -3.83
N GLN A 29 9.95 4.73 -2.60
CA GLN A 29 10.20 3.98 -1.38
C GLN A 29 9.16 2.89 -1.08
N LEU A 30 8.00 2.86 -1.74
CA LEU A 30 7.09 1.70 -1.62
C LEU A 30 7.56 0.52 -2.49
N VAL A 31 8.38 0.76 -3.52
CA VAL A 31 8.83 -0.31 -4.42
C VAL A 31 10.13 -0.96 -3.94
N GLU A 32 10.96 -0.26 -3.16
CA GLU A 32 12.30 -0.77 -2.80
C GLU A 32 12.29 -1.89 -1.74
N LYS A 33 11.24 -1.97 -0.89
CA LYS A 33 11.00 -3.10 0.03
C LYS A 33 9.97 -4.12 -0.49
N TYR A 34 9.14 -3.75 -1.48
CA TYR A 34 8.00 -4.55 -1.94
C TYR A 34 8.01 -4.80 -3.47
N GLY A 35 9.17 -4.78 -4.12
CA GLY A 35 9.30 -5.17 -5.53
C GLY A 35 9.07 -6.68 -5.74
N PRO A 36 8.94 -7.13 -7.01
CA PRO A 36 8.78 -8.56 -7.30
C PRO A 36 9.94 -9.36 -6.69
N PRO A 37 9.71 -10.61 -6.24
CA PRO A 37 10.76 -11.43 -5.68
C PRO A 37 11.98 -11.47 -6.61
N ALA A 38 13.16 -11.10 -6.09
CA ALA A 38 14.37 -10.93 -6.89
C ALA A 38 14.74 -12.19 -7.71
N GLN A 39 14.32 -13.37 -7.24
CA GLN A 39 14.50 -14.62 -7.94
C GLN A 39 13.72 -14.68 -9.27
N LEU A 40 12.48 -14.17 -9.32
CA LEU A 40 11.67 -14.15 -10.54
C LEU A 40 12.30 -13.26 -11.61
N VAL A 41 12.84 -12.10 -11.18
CA VAL A 41 13.57 -11.18 -12.04
C VAL A 41 14.83 -11.83 -12.60
N LYS A 42 15.64 -12.46 -11.73
CA LYS A 42 16.89 -13.15 -12.14
C LYS A 42 16.64 -14.32 -13.10
N GLN A 43 15.53 -15.03 -12.95
CA GLN A 43 15.18 -16.17 -13.79
C GLN A 43 14.49 -15.77 -15.10
N HIS A 44 14.20 -14.47 -15.29
CA HIS A 44 13.38 -13.98 -16.40
C HIS A 44 12.05 -14.76 -16.52
N ASP A 45 11.48 -15.14 -15.38
CA ASP A 45 10.22 -15.87 -15.31
C ASP A 45 9.08 -14.88 -15.54
N HIS A 46 8.83 -14.55 -16.81
CA HIS A 46 7.82 -13.58 -17.20
C HIS A 46 6.40 -14.03 -16.84
N VAL A 47 6.15 -15.35 -16.75
CA VAL A 47 4.85 -15.89 -16.31
C VAL A 47 4.62 -15.53 -14.84
N ALA A 48 5.60 -15.85 -14.00
CA ALA A 48 5.50 -15.58 -12.57
C ALA A 48 5.53 -14.07 -12.28
N LEU A 49 6.31 -13.28 -13.02
CA LEU A 49 6.32 -11.83 -12.89
C LEU A 49 4.98 -11.21 -13.27
N ALA A 50 4.37 -11.63 -14.38
CA ALA A 50 3.05 -11.15 -14.77
C ALA A 50 2.01 -11.42 -13.68
N LYS A 51 1.96 -12.65 -13.17
CA LYS A 51 1.05 -13.04 -12.09
C LYS A 51 1.29 -12.25 -10.80
N TRP A 52 2.54 -12.01 -10.44
CA TRP A 52 2.87 -11.23 -9.25
C TRP A 52 2.37 -9.79 -9.37
N TYR A 53 2.61 -9.14 -10.51
CA TYR A 53 2.15 -7.77 -10.75
C TYR A 53 0.61 -7.67 -10.83
N GLU A 54 -0.08 -8.69 -11.36
CA GLU A 54 -1.56 -8.75 -11.31
C GLU A 54 -2.07 -8.77 -9.86
N GLN A 55 -1.45 -9.59 -9.01
CA GLN A 55 -1.81 -9.69 -7.60
C GLN A 55 -1.53 -8.38 -6.86
N GLU A 56 -0.39 -7.74 -7.14
CA GLU A 56 -0.04 -6.46 -6.54
C GLU A 56 -1.01 -5.35 -6.99
N ALA A 57 -1.38 -5.31 -8.27
CA ALA A 57 -2.38 -4.38 -8.78
C ALA A 57 -3.73 -4.54 -8.03
N ALA A 58 -4.19 -5.77 -7.83
CA ALA A 58 -5.41 -6.04 -7.07
C ALA A 58 -5.31 -5.57 -5.61
N ALA A 59 -4.19 -5.85 -4.95
CA ALA A 59 -3.96 -5.43 -3.56
C ALA A 59 -3.91 -3.91 -3.42
N LEU A 60 -3.29 -3.21 -4.37
CA LEU A 60 -3.21 -1.75 -4.38
C LEU A 60 -4.60 -1.11 -4.61
N ARG A 61 -5.43 -1.68 -5.49
CA ARG A 61 -6.83 -1.24 -5.68
C ARG A 61 -7.65 -1.39 -4.43
N GLN A 62 -7.53 -2.54 -3.77
CA GLN A 62 -8.23 -2.77 -2.51
C GLN A 62 -7.83 -1.71 -1.46
N ARG A 63 -6.54 -1.40 -1.31
CA ARG A 63 -6.07 -0.34 -0.40
C ARG A 63 -6.63 1.04 -0.74
N ALA A 64 -6.70 1.37 -2.03
CA ALA A 64 -7.31 2.62 -2.49
C ALA A 64 -8.79 2.70 -2.12
N GLU A 65 -9.54 1.61 -2.28
CA GLU A 65 -10.96 1.53 -1.89
C GLU A 65 -11.14 1.66 -0.38
N GLU A 66 -10.31 0.97 0.42
CA GLU A 66 -10.33 1.07 1.88
C GLU A 66 -10.07 2.51 2.35
N LEU A 67 -9.12 3.21 1.74
CA LEU A 67 -8.85 4.62 2.04
C LEU A 67 -10.01 5.54 1.64
N ARG A 68 -10.61 5.32 0.47
CA ARG A 68 -11.80 6.09 0.06
C ARG A 68 -12.97 5.90 1.02
N ALA A 69 -13.19 4.66 1.48
CA ALA A 69 -14.22 4.36 2.48
C ALA A 69 -13.93 5.09 3.80
N MET A 70 -12.69 5.00 4.31
CA MET A 70 -12.27 5.70 5.53
C MET A 70 -12.47 7.21 5.43
N VAL A 71 -12.07 7.82 4.31
CA VAL A 71 -12.28 9.25 4.08
C VAL A 71 -13.77 9.61 4.04
N GLY A 72 -14.60 8.74 3.46
CA GLY A 72 -16.05 8.89 3.47
C GLY A 72 -16.60 8.95 4.90
N GLU A 73 -16.22 7.98 5.73
CA GLU A 73 -16.64 7.90 7.15
C GLU A 73 -16.20 9.14 7.95
N VAL A 74 -14.96 9.60 7.75
CA VAL A 74 -14.45 10.84 8.35
C VAL A 74 -15.25 12.05 7.85
N GLY A 75 -15.60 12.08 6.57
CA GLY A 75 -16.42 13.11 5.93
C GLY A 75 -17.81 13.25 6.56
N ASP A 76 -18.44 12.13 6.91
CA ASP A 76 -19.79 12.09 7.48
C ASP A 76 -19.82 12.41 8.99
N TYR A 77 -18.68 12.37 9.68
CA TYR A 77 -18.60 12.66 11.11
C TYR A 77 -18.80 14.15 11.42
N ASP A 78 -19.94 14.55 11.99
CA ASP A 78 -20.23 15.94 12.37
C ASP A 78 -19.52 16.33 13.69
N SER A 79 -18.28 16.78 13.55
CA SER A 79 -17.46 17.33 14.63
C SER A 79 -17.01 18.73 14.26
N LYS A 80 -17.52 19.72 15.00
CA LYS A 80 -17.08 21.12 14.88
C LYS A 80 -15.77 21.39 15.61
N GLU A 81 -15.37 20.49 16.51
CA GLU A 81 -14.21 20.67 17.39
C GLU A 81 -12.88 20.39 16.67
N PHE A 82 -12.91 19.65 15.56
CA PHE A 82 -11.70 19.22 14.81
C PHE A 82 -11.80 19.47 13.30
N HIS A 83 -12.42 20.58 12.89
CA HIS A 83 -12.74 20.83 11.48
C HIS A 83 -11.51 20.87 10.56
N GLU A 84 -10.43 21.55 10.96
CA GLU A 84 -9.20 21.66 10.15
C GLU A 84 -8.45 20.32 10.03
N ASP A 85 -8.32 19.58 11.13
CA ASP A 85 -7.71 18.24 11.14
C ASP A 85 -8.52 17.27 10.27
N LYS A 86 -9.85 17.33 10.36
CA LYS A 86 -10.75 16.54 9.52
C LYS A 86 -10.54 16.83 8.04
N LEU A 87 -10.50 18.10 7.64
CA LEU A 87 -10.24 18.47 6.24
C LEU A 87 -8.89 17.97 5.76
N THR A 88 -7.87 18.05 6.62
CA THR A 88 -6.51 17.57 6.33
C THR A 88 -6.48 16.06 6.11
N ILE A 89 -7.16 15.28 6.98
CA ILE A 89 -7.29 13.82 6.84
C ILE A 89 -8.03 13.46 5.55
N ILE A 90 -9.13 14.17 5.24
CA ILE A 90 -9.90 13.93 4.02
C ILE A 90 -9.06 14.20 2.77
N MET A 91 -8.30 15.29 2.75
CA MET A 91 -7.45 15.66 1.64
C MET A 91 -6.33 14.63 1.44
N HIS A 92 -5.52 14.37 2.48
CA HIS A 92 -4.41 13.43 2.38
C HIS A 92 -4.86 11.99 2.14
N GLY A 93 -6.01 11.58 2.70
CA GLY A 93 -6.56 10.26 2.44
C GLY A 93 -7.00 10.08 0.99
N LYS A 94 -7.53 11.14 0.36
CA LYS A 94 -7.85 11.12 -1.09
C LYS A 94 -6.59 11.04 -1.93
N ASP A 95 -5.61 11.91 -1.67
CA ASP A 95 -4.33 11.91 -2.39
C ASP A 95 -3.68 10.52 -2.30
N LEU A 96 -3.67 9.91 -1.12
CA LEU A 96 -3.10 8.58 -0.92
C LEU A 96 -3.90 7.47 -1.64
N ALA A 97 -5.22 7.55 -1.68
CA ALA A 97 -6.05 6.60 -2.42
C ALA A 97 -5.80 6.69 -3.93
N ASP A 98 -5.56 7.89 -4.44
CA ASP A 98 -5.23 8.12 -5.85
C ASP A 98 -3.81 7.60 -6.16
N ASP A 99 -2.82 7.85 -5.29
CA ASP A 99 -1.47 7.26 -5.41
C ASP A 99 -1.51 5.73 -5.47
N TYR A 100 -2.33 5.08 -4.64
CA TYR A 100 -2.52 3.62 -4.68
C TYR A 100 -3.18 3.15 -5.98
N SER A 101 -4.11 3.94 -6.53
CA SER A 101 -4.77 3.62 -7.79
C SER A 101 -3.79 3.72 -8.97
N ASP A 102 -2.98 4.77 -9.01
CA ASP A 102 -1.95 4.97 -10.02
C ASP A 102 -0.86 3.89 -9.96
N ALA A 103 -0.48 3.47 -8.74
CA ALA A 103 0.42 2.36 -8.53
C ALA A 103 -0.18 1.04 -9.03
N ALA A 104 -1.47 0.79 -8.80
CA ALA A 104 -2.15 -0.40 -9.30
C ALA A 104 -2.17 -0.45 -10.84
N ASP A 105 -2.46 0.68 -11.48
CA ASP A 105 -2.46 0.78 -12.94
C ASP A 105 -1.04 0.58 -13.51
N THR A 106 -0.02 1.05 -12.80
CA THR A 106 1.38 0.79 -13.17
C THR A 106 1.72 -0.69 -13.04
N ALA A 107 1.30 -1.35 -11.97
CA ALA A 107 1.49 -2.78 -11.78
C ALA A 107 0.78 -3.59 -12.88
N GLU A 108 -0.45 -3.24 -13.24
CA GLU A 108 -1.17 -3.92 -14.32
C GLU A 108 -0.49 -3.75 -15.69
N LYS A 109 0.05 -2.56 -15.98
CA LYS A 109 0.86 -2.34 -17.20
C LYS A 109 2.11 -3.22 -17.20
N LEU A 110 2.79 -3.36 -16.07
CA LEU A 110 3.95 -4.25 -15.94
C LEU A 110 3.57 -5.72 -16.12
N ALA A 111 2.41 -6.14 -15.60
CA ALA A 111 1.89 -7.48 -15.86
C ALA A 111 1.66 -7.71 -17.36
N GLN A 112 1.05 -6.75 -18.06
CA GLN A 112 0.84 -6.84 -19.49
C GLN A 112 2.16 -6.95 -20.27
N ILE A 113 3.14 -6.10 -19.96
CA ILE A 113 4.47 -6.15 -20.58
C ILE A 113 5.09 -7.54 -20.43
N HIS A 114 4.99 -8.15 -19.25
CA HIS A 114 5.52 -9.49 -19.04
C HIS A 114 4.75 -10.58 -19.80
N ARG A 115 3.43 -10.47 -19.96
CA ARG A 115 2.65 -11.37 -20.83
C ARG A 115 3.08 -11.25 -22.29
N ASP A 116 3.29 -10.03 -22.78
CA ASP A 116 3.74 -9.79 -24.15
C ASP A 116 5.14 -10.37 -24.38
N LEU A 117 6.07 -10.16 -23.44
CA LEU A 117 7.41 -10.73 -23.49
C LEU A 117 7.40 -12.28 -23.49
N GLN A 118 6.48 -12.90 -22.77
CA GLN A 118 6.28 -14.36 -22.83
C GLN A 118 5.82 -14.80 -24.22
N ALA A 119 4.87 -14.09 -24.83
CA ALA A 119 4.31 -14.46 -26.14
C ALA A 119 5.30 -14.30 -27.31
N THR A 120 6.36 -13.50 -27.13
CA THR A 120 7.41 -13.29 -28.14
C THR A 120 8.54 -14.32 -28.12
N LYS A 121 8.55 -15.27 -27.18
CA LYS A 121 9.52 -16.38 -27.09
C LYS A 121 8.99 -17.64 -27.79
#